data_AF-A0A493T4W4-F1
#
_entry.id   AF-A0A493T4W4-F1
#
_cell.length_a   1.000
_cell.length_b   1.000
_cell.length_c   1.000
_cell.angle_alpha   90.00
_cell.angle_beta   90.00
_cell.angle_gamma   90.00
#
_symmetry.space_group_name_H-M   'P 1'
#
loop_
_entity.id
_entity.type
_entity.pdbx_description
1 polymer ?
#
loop_
_entity_poly.entity_id
_entity_poly.type
_entity_poly.pdbx_seq_one_letter_code
_entity_poly.pdbx_strand_id
1 'polypeptide(L)'
;MRVQLERCCGEWRELEEEFRQLQETHKVYRQKLEEVTSLQTACSSSIHRQKKTLRDLKHSLQRCKPRATPEEFALIQQISTQIKERQNAFFDMEAYLPKKNGDHSSCLCCASCFHSGGA
;
A
#
# COMPACT_ATOMS: atom_id res chain seq x y z
N MET A 1 34.90 -15.46 40.14
CA MET A 1 34.05 -16.49 39.51
C MET A 1 32.58 -16.38 39.88
N ARG A 2 32.16 -16.51 41.16
CA ARG A 2 30.74 -16.40 41.56
C ARG A 2 30.09 -15.05 41.19
N VAL A 3 30.75 -13.93 41.51
CA VAL A 3 30.27 -12.57 41.18
C VAL A 3 30.16 -12.33 39.67
N GLN A 4 31.04 -12.94 38.87
CA GLN A 4 30.98 -12.83 37.41
C GLN A 4 29.80 -13.61 36.84
N LEU A 5 29.53 -14.80 37.39
CA LEU A 5 28.38 -15.62 36.98
C LEU A 5 27.07 -14.92 37.34
N GLU A 6 26.95 -14.35 38.54
CA GLU A 6 25.77 -13.58 38.95
C GLU A 6 25.52 -12.38 38.03
N ARG A 7 26.59 -11.67 37.62
CA ARG A 7 26.49 -10.60 36.62
C ARG A 7 25.99 -11.12 35.26
N CYS A 8 26.57 -12.20 34.74
CA CYS A 8 26.13 -12.80 33.48
C CYS A 8 24.66 -13.27 33.54
N CYS A 9 24.20 -13.80 34.67
CA CYS A 9 22.78 -14.15 34.85
C CYS A 9 21.86 -12.92 34.87
N GLY A 10 22.33 -11.79 35.39
CA GLY A 10 21.61 -10.51 35.33
C GLY A 10 21.47 -10.02 33.88
N GLU A 11 22.59 -9.94 33.16
CA GLU A 11 22.64 -9.53 31.75
C GLU A 11 21.75 -10.43 30.87
N TRP A 12 21.76 -11.75 31.12
CA TRP A 12 20.87 -12.69 30.41
C TRP A 12 19.39 -12.39 30.64
N ARG A 13 18.98 -12.12 31.90
CA ARG A 13 17.59 -11.82 32.24
C ARG A 13 17.11 -10.53 31.58
N GLU A 14 17.97 -9.52 31.52
CA GLU A 14 17.68 -8.27 30.81
C GLU A 14 17.48 -8.53 29.31
N LEU A 15 18.36 -9.33 28.70
CA LEU A 15 18.24 -9.72 27.29
C LEU A 15 16.95 -10.52 27.00
N GLU A 16 16.55 -11.42 27.90
CA GLU A 16 15.28 -12.16 27.79
C GLU A 16 14.07 -11.22 27.80
N GLU A 17 14.09 -10.19 28.65
CA GLU A 17 13.02 -9.20 28.71
C GLU A 17 12.99 -8.31 27.46
N GLU A 18 14.15 -7.83 26.99
CA GLU A 18 14.25 -7.08 25.72
C GLU A 18 13.76 -7.92 24.53
N PHE A 19 14.14 -9.20 24.48
CA PHE A 19 13.69 -10.11 23.42
C PHE A 19 12.17 -10.31 23.46
N ARG A 20 11.58 -10.47 24.65
CA ARG A 20 10.12 -10.56 24.82
C ARG A 20 9.42 -9.31 24.31
N GLN A 21 9.93 -8.13 24.62
CA GLN A 21 9.38 -6.85 24.14
C GLN A 21 9.51 -6.71 22.61
N LEU A 22 10.63 -7.16 22.04
CA LEU A 22 10.83 -7.20 20.60
C LEU A 22 9.80 -8.11 19.91
N GLN A 23 9.51 -9.29 20.48
CA GLN A 23 8.52 -10.22 19.92
C GLN A 23 7.11 -9.59 19.88
N GLU A 24 6.69 -8.93 20.94
CA GLU A 24 5.40 -8.22 20.97
C GLU A 24 5.37 -7.06 19.96
N THR A 25 6.45 -6.29 19.88
CA THR A 25 6.57 -5.20 18.89
C THR A 25 6.51 -5.73 17.46
N HIS A 26 7.20 -6.84 17.17
CA HIS A 26 7.19 -7.49 15.86
C HIS A 26 5.81 -8.02 15.48
N LYS A 27 5.05 -8.56 16.44
CA LYS A 27 3.65 -8.98 16.23
C LYS A 27 2.77 -7.80 15.79
N VAL A 28 2.87 -6.67 16.47
CA VAL A 28 2.13 -5.43 16.11
C VAL A 28 2.58 -4.90 14.75
N TYR A 29 3.88 -4.86 14.50
CA TYR A 29 4.45 -4.46 13.21
C TYR A 29 3.87 -5.29 12.05
N ARG A 30 3.85 -6.63 12.19
CA ARG A 30 3.28 -7.52 11.18
C ARG A 30 1.82 -7.24 10.90
N GLN A 31 1.02 -7.06 11.95
CA GLN A 31 -0.39 -6.73 11.78
C GLN A 31 -0.57 -5.40 11.03
N LYS A 32 0.19 -4.36 11.41
CA LYS A 32 0.11 -3.05 10.75
C LYS A 32 0.57 -3.10 9.30
N LEU A 33 1.58 -3.91 9.00
CA LEU A 33 2.04 -4.15 7.64
C LEU A 33 0.95 -4.79 6.78
N GLU A 34 0.24 -5.79 7.31
CA GLU A 34 -0.88 -6.45 6.63
C GLU A 34 -2.05 -5.48 6.39
N GLU A 35 -2.43 -4.68 7.39
CA GLU A 35 -3.46 -3.63 7.28
C GLU A 35 -3.12 -2.63 6.17
N VAL A 36 -1.89 -2.08 6.18
CA VAL A 36 -1.44 -1.11 5.18
C VAL A 36 -1.37 -1.74 3.78
N THR A 37 -0.89 -2.98 3.66
CA THR A 37 -0.80 -3.69 2.38
C THR A 37 -2.19 -3.92 1.75
N SER A 38 -3.18 -4.27 2.58
CA SER A 38 -4.58 -4.41 2.16
C SER A 38 -5.15 -3.09 1.65
N LEU A 39 -4.94 -2.00 2.40
CA LEU A 39 -5.38 -0.65 2.01
C LEU A 39 -4.72 -0.19 0.72
N GLN A 40 -3.41 -0.41 0.56
CA GLN A 40 -2.67 -0.08 -0.67
C GLN A 40 -3.24 -0.83 -1.88
N THR A 41 -3.54 -2.12 -1.73
CA THR A 41 -4.13 -2.95 -2.80
C THR A 41 -5.52 -2.47 -3.19
N ALA A 42 -6.38 -2.16 -2.20
CA ALA A 42 -7.72 -1.64 -2.43
C ALA A 42 -7.71 -0.26 -3.11
N CYS A 43 -6.80 0.62 -2.66
CA CYS A 43 -6.61 1.95 -3.23
C CYS A 43 -6.14 1.86 -4.69
N SER A 44 -5.05 1.13 -4.95
CA SER A 44 -4.50 0.91 -6.29
C SER A 44 -5.55 0.34 -7.25
N SER A 45 -6.29 -0.68 -6.82
CA SER A 45 -7.35 -1.31 -7.63
C SER A 45 -8.49 -0.35 -7.94
N SER A 46 -8.87 0.49 -6.96
CA SER A 46 -9.94 1.48 -7.14
C SER A 46 -9.53 2.63 -8.04
N ILE A 47 -8.29 3.13 -7.92
CA ILE A 47 -7.73 4.13 -8.83
C ILE A 47 -7.68 3.58 -10.26
N HIS A 48 -7.19 2.35 -10.45
CA HIS A 48 -7.15 1.72 -11.76
C HIS A 48 -8.53 1.59 -12.40
N ARG A 49 -9.52 1.11 -11.64
CA ARG A 49 -10.92 1.00 -12.09
C ARG A 49 -11.49 2.36 -12.47
N GLN A 50 -11.33 3.37 -11.61
CA GLN A 50 -11.81 4.72 -11.90
C GLN A 50 -11.15 5.31 -13.15
N LYS A 51 -9.82 5.19 -13.29
CA LYS A 51 -9.09 5.64 -14.49
C LYS A 51 -9.66 5.01 -15.76
N LYS A 52 -9.98 3.71 -15.73
CA LYS A 52 -10.64 3.02 -16.86
C LYS A 52 -12.01 3.64 -17.16
N THR A 53 -12.89 3.71 -16.16
CA THR A 53 -14.24 4.27 -16.34
C THR A 53 -14.21 5.72 -16.83
N LEU A 54 -13.30 6.55 -16.33
CA LEU A 54 -13.18 7.95 -16.78
C LEU A 54 -12.67 8.05 -18.22
N ARG A 55 -11.78 7.15 -18.68
CA ARG A 55 -11.39 7.09 -20.10
C ARG A 55 -12.59 6.74 -20.98
N ASP A 56 -13.34 5.71 -20.60
CA ASP A 56 -14.51 5.26 -21.36
C ASP A 56 -15.59 6.36 -21.42
N LEU A 57 -15.85 7.03 -20.29
CA LEU A 57 -16.76 8.17 -20.23
C LEU A 57 -16.29 9.33 -21.12
N LYS A 58 -15.00 9.67 -21.10
CA LYS A 58 -14.44 10.71 -21.97
C LYS A 58 -14.66 10.37 -23.44
N HIS A 59 -14.46 9.12 -23.84
CA HIS A 59 -14.76 8.68 -25.22
C HIS A 59 -16.24 8.82 -25.57
N SER A 60 -17.16 8.43 -24.68
CA SER A 60 -18.59 8.60 -24.87
C SER A 60 -18.99 10.07 -25.04
N LEU A 61 -18.46 10.97 -24.20
CA LEU A 61 -18.70 12.41 -24.31
C LEU A 61 -18.21 12.99 -25.65
N GLN A 62 -17.05 12.54 -26.14
CA GLN A 62 -16.57 12.97 -27.47
C GLN A 62 -17.49 12.53 -28.60
N ARG A 63 -18.16 11.38 -28.47
CA ARG A 63 -19.14 10.91 -29.46
C ARG A 63 -20.45 11.71 -29.44
N CYS A 64 -20.83 12.28 -28.29
CA CYS A 64 -22.00 13.14 -28.16
C CYS A 64 -21.77 14.55 -28.72
N LYS A 65 -20.53 15.06 -28.63
CA LYS A 65 -20.15 16.43 -28.99
C LYS A 65 -20.63 16.93 -30.36
N PRO A 66 -20.63 16.14 -31.46
CA PRO A 66 -21.08 16.62 -32.78
C PRO A 66 -22.58 16.87 -32.89
N ARG A 67 -23.39 16.32 -31.98
CA ARG A 67 -24.86 16.41 -32.00
C ARG A 67 -25.41 17.27 -30.85
N ALA A 68 -24.52 17.88 -30.06
CA ALA A 68 -24.89 18.57 -28.84
C ALA A 68 -25.46 19.96 -29.13
N THR A 69 -26.50 20.35 -28.41
CA THR A 69 -26.94 21.76 -28.32
C THR A 69 -25.89 22.60 -27.59
N PRO A 70 -25.98 23.95 -27.63
CA PRO A 70 -25.09 24.81 -26.85
C PRO A 70 -25.09 24.50 -25.34
N GLU A 71 -26.25 24.19 -24.77
CA GLU A 71 -26.40 23.83 -23.35
C GLU A 71 -25.75 22.47 -23.04
N GLU A 72 -25.99 21.47 -23.89
CA GLU A 72 -25.36 20.15 -23.78
C GLU A 72 -23.84 20.24 -23.97
N PHE A 73 -23.37 21.12 -24.84
CA PHE A 73 -21.95 21.38 -25.03
C PHE A 73 -21.31 21.94 -23.76
N ALA A 74 -21.96 22.91 -23.10
CA ALA A 74 -21.50 23.45 -21.82
C ALA A 74 -21.41 22.35 -20.76
N LEU A 75 -22.41 21.47 -20.69
CA LEU A 75 -22.40 20.32 -19.79
C LEU A 75 -21.25 19.34 -20.11
N ILE A 76 -21.02 19.02 -21.40
CA ILE A 76 -19.91 18.17 -21.83
C ILE A 76 -18.56 18.77 -21.43
N GLN A 77 -18.38 20.10 -21.56
CA GLN A 77 -17.17 20.80 -21.12
C GLN A 77 -16.99 20.74 -19.60
N GLN A 78 -18.06 20.96 -18.85
CA GLN A 78 -18.04 20.88 -17.39
C GLN A 78 -17.63 19.48 -16.92
N ILE A 79 -18.24 18.42 -17.45
CA ILE A 79 -17.89 17.04 -17.09
C ILE A 79 -16.44 16.74 -17.51
N SER A 80 -16.02 17.18 -18.70
CA SER A 80 -14.64 16.99 -19.17
C SER A 80 -13.60 17.65 -18.26
N THR A 81 -13.93 18.79 -17.65
CA THR A 81 -13.08 19.49 -16.68
C THR A 81 -12.97 18.69 -15.38
N GLN A 82 -14.11 18.23 -14.84
CA GLN A 82 -14.12 17.38 -13.66
C GLN A 82 -13.37 16.06 -13.86
N ILE A 83 -13.40 15.47 -15.06
CA ILE A 83 -12.60 14.29 -15.40
C ILE A 83 -11.11 14.59 -15.25
N LYS A 84 -10.64 15.76 -15.73
CA LYS A 84 -9.22 16.16 -15.61
C LYS A 84 -8.82 16.40 -14.16
N GLU A 85 -9.66 17.07 -13.38
CA GLU A 85 -9.42 17.31 -11.95
C GLU A 85 -9.25 15.99 -11.19
N ARG A 86 -10.13 15.01 -11.43
CA ARG A 86 -10.00 13.66 -10.85
C ARG A 86 -8.76 12.93 -11.31
N GLN A 87 -8.36 13.07 -12.57
CA GLN A 87 -7.12 12.49 -13.09
C GLN A 87 -5.88 13.06 -12.38
N ASN A 88 -5.87 14.37 -12.10
CA ASN A 88 -4.80 15.00 -11.33
C ASN A 88 -4.76 14.48 -9.89
N ALA A 89 -5.92 14.39 -9.23
CA ALA A 89 -6.00 13.85 -7.87
C ALA A 89 -5.49 12.40 -7.80
N PHE A 90 -5.70 11.58 -8.83
CA PHE A 90 -5.13 10.22 -8.85
C PHE A 90 -3.60 10.21 -8.89
N PHE A 91 -2.95 11.19 -9.51
CA PHE A 91 -1.49 11.29 -9.52
C PHE A 91 -0.95 11.53 -8.12
N ASP A 92 -1.59 12.44 -7.36
CA ASP A 92 -1.24 12.70 -5.97
C ASP A 92 -1.47 11.47 -5.10
N MET A 93 -2.60 10.78 -5.27
CA MET A 93 -2.90 9.55 -4.53
C MET A 93 -1.89 8.43 -4.82
N GLU A 94 -1.51 8.24 -6.09
CA GLU A 94 -0.54 7.23 -6.49
C GLU A 94 0.88 7.51 -5.98
N ALA A 95 1.22 8.77 -5.68
CA ALA A 95 2.52 9.13 -5.10
C ALA A 95 2.74 8.52 -3.71
N TYR A 96 1.66 8.21 -2.97
CA TYR A 96 1.69 7.57 -1.66
C TYR A 96 1.60 6.04 -1.72
N LEU A 97 1.35 5.48 -2.91
CA LEU A 97 1.33 4.03 -3.09
C LEU A 97 2.75 3.50 -3.34
N PRO A 98 3.04 2.25 -2.93
CA PRO A 98 4.29 1.61 -3.27
C PRO A 98 4.50 1.67 -4.78
N LYS A 99 5.62 2.26 -5.22
CA LYS A 99 5.98 2.24 -6.64
C LYS A 99 6.18 0.77 -7.02
N LYS A 100 5.54 0.35 -8.12
CA LYS A 100 5.90 -0.91 -8.78
C LYS A 100 7.31 -0.74 -9.35
N ASN A 101 8.33 -0.89 -8.51
CA ASN A 101 9.67 -1.17 -9.00
C ASN A 101 9.59 -2.55 -9.67
N GLY A 102 10.10 -2.67 -10.90
CA GLY A 102 10.07 -3.93 -11.65
C GLY A 102 10.62 -5.08 -10.81
N ASP A 103 9.88 -6.19 -10.80
CA ASP A 103 10.27 -7.51 -10.31
C ASP A 103 11.28 -7.54 -9.16
N HIS A 104 10.78 -7.39 -7.93
CA HIS A 104 11.43 -7.97 -6.76
C HIS A 104 10.57 -9.10 -6.20
N SER A 105 10.45 -10.15 -7.01
CA SER A 105 10.25 -11.51 -6.52
C SER A 105 11.51 -11.93 -5.75
N SER A 106 11.71 -11.41 -4.53
CA SER A 106 12.81 -11.86 -3.67
C SER A 106 12.63 -11.66 -2.16
N CYS A 107 11.54 -11.07 -1.66
CA CYS A 107 11.36 -10.89 -0.21
C CYS A 107 10.21 -11.70 0.43
N LEU A 108 9.78 -12.80 -0.19
CA LEU A 108 8.87 -13.79 0.45
C LEU A 108 9.57 -15.09 0.89
N CYS A 109 10.89 -15.23 0.68
CA CYS A 109 11.60 -16.48 1.00
C CYS A 109 12.06 -16.66 2.47
N CYS A 110 11.80 -15.73 3.40
CA CYS A 110 12.26 -15.93 4.79
C CYS A 110 11.21 -16.52 5.75
N ALA A 111 9.96 -16.72 5.33
CA ALA A 111 8.93 -17.27 6.23
C ALA A 111 8.98 -18.80 6.41
N SER A 112 9.74 -19.52 5.57
CA SER A 112 9.78 -21.00 5.58
C SER A 112 11.05 -21.60 6.20
N CYS A 113 12.03 -20.79 6.62
CA CYS A 113 13.33 -21.30 7.11
C CYS A 113 13.45 -21.42 8.64
N PHE A 114 12.40 -21.14 9.44
CA PHE A 114 12.50 -21.16 10.91
C PHE A 114 11.90 -22.40 11.59
N HIS A 115 11.66 -23.50 10.87
CA HIS A 115 11.13 -24.74 11.47
C HIS A 115 12.03 -25.99 11.35
N SER A 116 13.29 -25.84 10.95
CA SER A 116 14.22 -26.98 10.92
C SER A 116 15.61 -26.56 11.39
N GLY A 117 15.85 -26.62 12.70
CA GLY A 117 17.18 -26.40 13.25
C GLY A 117 17.25 -26.42 14.77
N GLY A 118 17.35 -27.62 15.35
CA GLY A 118 18.07 -27.80 16.62
C GLY A 118 17.39 -28.65 17.70
N ALA A 119 17.86 -29.89 17.80
CA ALA A 119 17.77 -30.87 18.91
C ALA A 119 16.40 -31.52 19.21
#